data_AF-D6WBF8-F1
#
_entry.id   AF-D6WBF8-F1
#
_cell.length_a   1.000
_cell.length_b   1.000
_cell.length_c   1.000
_cell.angle_alpha   90.00
_cell.angle_beta   90.00
_cell.angle_gamma   90.00
#
_symmetry.space_group_name_H-M   'P 1'
#
loop_
_entity.id
_entity.type
_entity.pdbx_description
1 polymer ?
#
loop_
_entity_poly.entity_id
_entity_poly.type
_entity_poly.pdbx_seq_one_letter_code
_entity_poly.pdbx_strand_id
1 'polypeptide(L)'
;MVRVVFAFCVIIASALAIESNFYREEACAKVGGYCVLQSECPHSVSDDQKGLCAGQKKDGAVCCPNFPEQDVNCHQLHHGCSDRCPKNLSLGRKGCTDGKTCCVLVV
;
A
#
# COMPACT_ATOMS: atom_id res chain seq x y z
N MET A 1 7.54 24.11 47.38
CA MET A 1 7.90 22.94 46.55
C MET A 1 6.70 22.57 45.70
N VAL A 2 6.56 23.19 44.52
CA VAL A 2 5.47 22.89 43.58
C VAL A 2 6.06 21.95 42.53
N ARG A 3 5.79 20.66 42.67
CA ARG A 3 6.08 19.67 41.62
C ARG A 3 5.13 19.96 40.47
N VAL A 4 5.59 20.79 39.54
CA VAL A 4 4.95 20.94 38.24
C VAL A 4 5.11 19.60 37.54
N VAL A 5 4.12 18.73 37.70
CA VAL A 5 3.92 17.56 36.86
C VAL A 5 3.61 18.12 35.48
N PHE A 6 4.66 18.42 34.71
CA PHE A 6 4.54 18.54 33.27
C PHE A 6 4.13 17.15 32.79
N ALA A 7 2.82 16.94 32.71
CA ALA A 7 2.21 15.84 32.03
C ALA A 7 2.72 15.89 30.59
N PHE A 8 3.81 15.16 30.36
CA PHE A 8 4.30 14.79 29.06
C PHE A 8 3.19 14.00 28.38
N CYS A 9 2.24 14.72 27.77
CA CYS A 9 1.44 14.20 26.66
C CYS A 9 2.41 13.98 25.50
N VAL A 10 3.32 13.02 25.64
CA VAL A 10 3.95 12.38 24.50
C VAL A 10 2.83 11.52 23.92
N ILE A 11 1.97 12.18 23.16
CA ILE A 11 1.17 11.49 22.15
C ILE A 11 2.24 10.97 21.19
N ILE A 12 2.72 9.76 21.44
CA ILE A 12 3.49 9.01 20.46
C ILE A 12 2.48 8.80 19.33
N ALA A 13 2.47 9.72 18.37
CA ALA A 13 1.86 9.51 17.08
C ALA A 13 2.68 8.38 16.46
N SER A 14 2.33 7.14 16.83
CA SER A 14 2.65 5.98 16.02
C SER A 14 2.06 6.29 14.66
N ALA A 15 2.92 6.76 13.75
CA ALA A 15 2.60 6.87 12.35
C ALA A 15 2.26 5.46 11.89
N LEU A 16 0.98 5.09 12.02
CA LEU A 16 0.41 4.01 11.24
C LEU A 16 0.58 4.50 9.82
N ALA A 17 1.68 4.08 9.18
CA ALA A 17 1.89 4.32 7.76
C ALA A 17 0.66 3.74 7.07
N ILE A 18 -0.21 4.62 6.57
CA ILE A 18 -1.40 4.22 5.85
C ILE A 18 -0.91 3.69 4.51
N GLU A 19 -0.75 2.37 4.44
CA GLU A 19 -0.42 1.67 3.22
C GLU A 19 -1.70 1.54 2.38
N SER A 20 -1.63 1.89 1.10
CA SER A 20 -2.77 1.77 0.20
C SER A 20 -3.00 0.33 -0.26
N ASN A 21 -4.25 -0.12 -0.29
CA ASN A 21 -4.63 -1.44 -0.79
C ASN A 21 -5.30 -1.36 -2.16
N PHE A 22 -4.71 -0.57 -3.06
CA PHE A 22 -5.21 -0.43 -4.42
C PHE A 22 -4.76 -1.61 -5.30
N TYR A 23 -5.65 -2.10 -6.16
CA TYR A 23 -5.26 -3.06 -7.18
C TYR A 23 -4.57 -2.34 -8.35
N ARG A 24 -3.64 -3.04 -9.01
CA ARG A 24 -2.93 -2.47 -10.16
C ARG A 24 -3.86 -2.45 -11.38
N GLU A 25 -4.03 -1.28 -11.98
CA GLU A 25 -4.85 -1.13 -13.19
C GLU A 25 -4.01 -1.29 -14.46
N GLU A 26 -4.62 -1.83 -15.53
CA GLU A 26 -3.92 -2.13 -16.79
C GLU A 26 -3.20 -0.91 -17.39
N ALA A 27 -3.84 0.26 -17.35
CA ALA A 27 -3.26 1.50 -17.87
C ALA A 27 -1.98 1.90 -17.11
N CYS A 28 -1.98 1.74 -15.78
CA CYS A 28 -0.78 1.95 -14.96
C CYS A 28 0.26 0.83 -15.17
N ALA A 29 -0.20 -0.41 -15.38
CA ALA A 29 0.68 -1.54 -15.64
C ALA A 29 1.49 -1.40 -16.94
N LYS A 30 0.90 -0.81 -17.98
CA LYS A 30 1.56 -0.52 -19.27
C LYS A 30 2.78 0.40 -19.16
N VAL A 31 2.82 1.25 -18.14
CA VAL A 31 3.98 2.12 -17.85
C VAL A 31 4.88 1.55 -16.76
N GLY A 32 4.72 0.27 -16.41
CA GLY A 32 5.51 -0.39 -15.37
C GLY A 32 5.22 0.12 -13.96
N GLY A 33 4.07 0.75 -13.74
CA GLY A 33 3.72 1.35 -12.44
C GLY A 33 2.76 0.51 -11.60
N TYR A 34 2.53 0.99 -10.38
CA TYR A 34 1.55 0.47 -9.44
C TYR A 34 0.61 1.59 -8.97
N CYS A 35 -0.64 1.23 -8.65
CA CYS A 35 -1.59 2.17 -8.07
C CYS A 35 -1.31 2.31 -6.57
N VAL A 36 -1.01 3.53 -6.14
CA VAL A 36 -0.62 3.88 -4.77
C VAL A 36 -1.24 5.22 -4.37
N LEU A 37 -1.16 5.60 -3.11
CA LEU A 37 -1.34 6.99 -2.71
C LEU A 37 -0.15 7.83 -3.20
N GLN A 38 -0.42 9.10 -3.50
CA GLN A 38 0.62 10.07 -3.90
C GLN A 38 1.78 10.14 -2.90
N SER A 39 1.50 9.98 -1.60
CA SER A 39 2.50 10.02 -0.52
C SER A 39 3.39 8.78 -0.44
N GLU A 40 3.00 7.67 -1.06
CA GLU A 40 3.80 6.44 -1.08
C GLU A 40 4.80 6.45 -2.24
N CYS A 41 4.55 7.21 -3.30
CA CYS A 41 5.42 7.28 -4.46
C CYS A 41 6.73 8.04 -4.11
N PRO A 42 7.92 7.47 -4.35
CA PRO A 42 9.20 8.07 -3.96
C PRO A 42 9.59 9.30 -4.79
N HIS A 43 8.82 9.61 -5.83
CA HIS A 43 9.02 10.76 -6.71
C HIS A 43 7.70 11.45 -7.00
N SER A 44 7.78 12.63 -7.61
CA SER A 44 6.60 13.33 -8.10
C SER A 44 5.87 12.50 -9.16
N VAL A 45 4.55 12.64 -9.18
CA VAL A 45 3.67 11.97 -10.14
C VAL A 45 3.11 13.04 -11.06
N SER A 46 3.25 12.83 -12.37
CA SER A 46 2.73 13.77 -13.38
C SER A 46 1.20 13.72 -13.46
N ASP A 47 0.58 14.75 -14.05
CA ASP A 47 -0.88 14.78 -14.20
C ASP A 47 -1.40 13.63 -15.09
N ASP A 48 -0.63 13.22 -16.11
CA ASP A 48 -0.96 12.06 -16.94
C ASP A 48 -1.03 10.77 -16.10
N GLN A 49 -0.10 10.60 -15.16
CA GLN A 49 -0.03 9.42 -14.29
C GLN A 49 -1.17 9.36 -13.26
N LYS A 50 -1.69 10.52 -12.81
CA LYS A 50 -2.87 10.58 -11.93
C LYS A 50 -4.14 10.03 -12.58
N GLY A 51 -4.18 9.92 -13.91
CA GLY A 51 -5.31 9.37 -14.65
C GLY A 51 -5.27 7.85 -14.85
N LEU A 52 -4.14 7.19 -14.60
CA LEU A 52 -3.94 5.78 -15.00
C LEU A 52 -4.51 4.75 -14.01
N CYS A 53 -4.97 5.19 -12.83
CA CYS A 53 -5.69 4.38 -11.83
C CYS A 53 -7.14 4.90 -11.70
N ALA A 54 -7.84 4.98 -12.83
CA ALA A 54 -9.13 5.65 -12.93
C ALA A 54 -10.23 5.00 -12.08
N GLY A 55 -10.22 3.67 -11.94
CA GLY A 55 -11.21 2.94 -11.15
C GLY A 55 -11.16 3.28 -9.66
N GLN A 56 -9.98 3.64 -9.17
CA GLN A 56 -9.70 3.92 -7.76
C GLN A 56 -9.34 5.39 -7.50
N LYS A 57 -9.46 6.26 -8.51
CA LYS A 57 -9.14 7.69 -8.41
C LYS A 57 -9.93 8.41 -7.32
N LYS A 58 -11.19 8.02 -7.11
CA LYS A 58 -12.07 8.56 -6.07
C LYS A 58 -11.52 8.34 -4.65
N ASP A 59 -10.70 7.31 -4.48
CA ASP A 59 -10.08 6.93 -3.22
C ASP A 59 -8.64 7.49 -3.10
N GLY A 60 -8.21 8.31 -4.07
CA GLY A 60 -6.91 8.98 -4.07
C GLY A 60 -5.78 8.23 -4.78
N ALA A 61 -6.10 7.15 -5.52
CA ALA A 61 -5.11 6.38 -6.24
C ALA A 61 -4.44 7.19 -7.37
N VAL A 62 -3.12 7.09 -7.46
CA VAL A 62 -2.30 7.60 -8.57
C VAL A 62 -1.40 6.47 -9.08
N CYS A 63 -0.99 6.55 -10.34
CA CYS A 63 -0.01 5.60 -10.86
C CYS A 63 1.41 6.06 -10.53
N CYS A 64 2.19 5.20 -9.88
CA CYS A 64 3.60 5.42 -9.60
C CYS A 64 4.46 4.46 -10.45
N PRO A 65 5.04 4.92 -11.57
CA PRO A 65 6.03 4.14 -12.31
C PRO A 65 7.28 3.89 -11.48
N ASN A 66 7.99 2.78 -11.70
CA ASN A 66 9.22 2.44 -10.96
C ASN A 66 9.03 2.42 -9.42
N PHE A 67 7.82 2.14 -8.95
CA PHE A 67 7.56 1.92 -7.54
C PHE A 67 8.38 0.72 -7.05
N PRO A 68 9.07 0.80 -5.90
CA PRO A 68 10.02 -0.23 -5.50
C PRO A 68 9.35 -1.59 -5.30
N GLU A 69 9.87 -2.65 -5.90
CA GLU A 69 9.25 -3.99 -5.85
C GLU A 69 9.12 -4.52 -4.42
N GLN A 70 10.09 -4.23 -3.54
CA GLN A 70 10.01 -4.57 -2.11
C GLN A 70 8.86 -3.84 -1.39
N ASP A 71 8.39 -2.74 -1.97
CA ASP A 71 7.33 -1.94 -1.41
C ASP A 71 5.94 -2.32 -1.91
N VAL A 72 5.86 -3.18 -2.94
CA VAL A 72 4.60 -3.67 -3.50
C VAL A 72 3.91 -4.61 -2.52
N ASN A 73 2.58 -4.53 -2.45
CA ASN A 73 1.76 -5.32 -1.56
C ASN A 73 0.81 -6.28 -2.27
N CYS A 74 0.07 -7.06 -1.46
CA CYS A 74 -0.77 -8.14 -1.96
C CYS A 74 -1.79 -7.70 -3.02
N HIS A 75 -2.46 -6.58 -2.76
CA HIS A 75 -3.53 -6.06 -3.62
C HIS A 75 -2.97 -5.59 -4.96
N GLN A 76 -1.81 -4.94 -4.92
CA GLN A 76 -1.09 -4.46 -6.11
C GLN A 76 -0.58 -5.59 -7.01
N LEU A 77 -0.35 -6.78 -6.44
CA LEU A 77 0.03 -7.99 -7.18
C LEU A 77 -1.18 -8.83 -7.66
N HIS A 78 -2.41 -8.38 -7.43
CA HIS A 78 -3.63 -9.17 -7.70
C HIS A 78 -3.65 -10.52 -6.96
N HIS A 79 -3.09 -10.54 -5.75
CA HIS A 79 -3.13 -11.70 -4.87
C HIS A 79 -4.22 -11.54 -3.80
N GLY A 80 -4.50 -12.61 -3.07
CA GLY A 80 -5.59 -12.64 -2.09
C GLY A 80 -5.08 -12.76 -0.67
N CYS A 81 -5.68 -12.01 0.25
CA CYS A 81 -5.44 -12.19 1.68
C CYS A 81 -6.26 -13.36 2.22
N SER A 82 -5.59 -14.39 2.74
CA SER A 82 -6.20 -15.57 3.34
C SER A 82 -5.60 -15.86 4.71
N ASP A 83 -6.30 -16.61 5.56
CA ASP A 83 -5.76 -17.00 6.87
C ASP A 83 -4.54 -17.92 6.72
N ARG A 84 -4.53 -18.77 5.68
CA ARG A 84 -3.43 -19.70 5.35
C ARG A 84 -3.40 -20.00 3.85
N CYS A 85 -2.20 -20.28 3.34
CA CYS A 85 -1.95 -20.94 2.05
C CYS A 85 -0.70 -21.83 2.13
N PRO A 86 -0.51 -22.76 1.17
CA PRO A 86 0.73 -23.52 1.05
C PRO A 86 1.97 -22.63 1.10
N LYS A 87 3.05 -23.09 1.75
CA LYS A 87 4.25 -22.29 1.97
C LYS A 87 4.85 -21.73 0.67
N ASN A 88 4.74 -22.46 -0.43
CA ASN A 88 5.20 -22.06 -1.75
C ASN A 88 4.32 -21.01 -2.45
N LEU A 89 3.15 -20.70 -1.89
CA LEU A 89 2.21 -19.69 -2.40
C LEU A 89 2.06 -18.49 -1.45
N SER A 90 2.77 -18.49 -0.32
CA SER A 90 2.71 -17.44 0.69
C SER A 90 3.75 -16.36 0.41
N LEU A 91 3.32 -15.11 0.31
CA LEU A 91 4.19 -13.94 0.06
C LEU A 91 4.40 -13.05 1.30
N GLY A 92 4.03 -13.54 2.48
CA GLY A 92 4.06 -12.74 3.71
C GLY A 92 2.75 -11.98 3.91
N ARG A 93 2.75 -10.91 4.72
CA ARG A 93 1.50 -10.25 5.19
C ARG A 93 1.26 -8.83 4.66
N LYS A 94 2.16 -8.30 3.82
CA LYS A 94 2.09 -6.91 3.38
C LYS A 94 0.81 -6.65 2.57
N GLY A 95 0.06 -5.60 2.93
CA GLY A 95 -1.26 -5.30 2.38
C GLY A 95 -2.42 -6.16 2.93
N CYS A 96 -2.19 -7.08 3.86
CA CYS A 96 -3.25 -7.91 4.46
C CYS A 96 -3.54 -7.51 5.91
N THR A 97 -4.81 -7.35 6.27
CA THR A 97 -5.23 -7.07 7.66
C THR A 97 -5.26 -8.32 8.53
N ASP A 98 -5.27 -8.14 9.85
CA ASP A 98 -5.70 -9.14 10.84
C ASP A 98 -4.95 -10.47 10.81
N GLY A 99 -3.63 -10.42 10.62
CA GLY A 99 -2.78 -11.62 10.65
C GLY A 99 -2.93 -12.55 9.45
N LYS A 100 -3.74 -12.16 8.46
CA LYS A 100 -3.86 -12.83 7.17
C LYS A 100 -2.54 -12.74 6.42
N THR A 101 -2.32 -13.71 5.54
CA THR A 101 -1.16 -13.79 4.66
C THR A 101 -1.61 -13.56 3.23
N CYS A 102 -0.77 -12.88 2.46
CA CYS A 102 -0.91 -12.74 1.04
C CYS A 102 -0.62 -14.08 0.36
N CYS A 103 -1.57 -14.53 -0.44
CA CYS A 103 -1.54 -15.80 -1.14
C CYS A 103 -1.65 -15.58 -2.64
N VAL A 104 -0.73 -16.20 -3.38
CA VAL A 104 -0.79 -16.23 -4.84
C VAL A 104 -2.11 -16.88 -5.26
N LEU A 105 -2.91 -16.15 -6.03
CA LEU A 105 -4.11 -16.67 -6.65
C LEU A 105 -3.71 -17.35 -7.96
N VAL A 106 -3.85 -18.68 -8.00
CA VAL A 106 -3.68 -19.46 -9.23
C VAL A 106 -5.08 -19.71 -9.77
N VAL A 107 -5.36 -19.17 -10.96
CA VAL A 107 -6.59 -19.41 -11.72
C VAL A 107 -6.39 -20.53 -12.73
#